data_AF-A0A2P6MGD7-F1
#
_entry.id   AF-A0A2P6MGD7-F1
#
_cell.length_a   1.000
_cell.length_b   1.000
_cell.length_c   1.000
_cell.angle_alpha   90.00
_cell.angle_beta   90.00
_cell.angle_gamma   90.00
#
_symmetry.space_group_name_H-M   'P 1'
#
loop_
_entity.id
_entity.type
_entity.pdbx_description
1 polymer ?
#
loop_
_entity_poly.entity_id
_entity_poly.type
_entity_poly.pdbx_seq_one_letter_code
_entity_poly.pdbx_strand_id
1 'polypeptide(L)'
;MWLKMTASLFMITTFVLGGVLLWLQLTQGSILAGGDEESFQPEASFTDASYYYFLPDEEIESLIDRAVTSTEGIGSYQLPVEYNGLNKPDVAFTYASPPSLRVMLEAGRVYSSYGRIPGVQEMKEKLNDEYFPIHVRFHKNRAYVYDTQLETNEATVYPEETVIRGNGEEAVHYFHKNDLPFDETASLVVEDSSDDAYFISYILDFSAYK
;
A
#
# COMPACT_ATOMS: atom_id res chain seq x y z
N MET A 1 36.58 51.09 -4.01
CA MET A 1 35.26 51.03 -4.68
C MET A 1 34.87 49.60 -5.01
N TRP A 2 35.77 48.81 -5.60
CA TRP A 2 35.60 47.39 -5.93
C TRP A 2 35.16 46.49 -4.76
N LEU A 3 35.79 46.64 -3.58
CA LEU A 3 35.43 45.87 -2.37
C LEU A 3 33.99 46.08 -1.89
N LYS A 4 33.42 47.28 -2.10
CA LYS A 4 32.03 47.58 -1.73
C LYS A 4 31.04 46.97 -2.73
N MET A 5 31.45 46.88 -4.00
CA MET A 5 30.65 46.26 -5.05
C MET A 5 30.61 44.73 -4.92
N THR A 6 31.74 44.09 -4.58
CA THR A 6 31.78 42.63 -4.38
C THR A 6 31.01 42.19 -3.13
N ALA A 7 31.08 42.95 -2.03
CA ALA A 7 30.30 42.67 -0.82
C ALA A 7 28.77 42.80 -1.04
N SER A 8 28.35 43.82 -1.80
CA SER A 8 26.95 44.01 -2.20
C SER A 8 26.45 42.85 -3.07
N LEU A 9 27.23 42.44 -4.07
CA LEU A 9 26.88 41.34 -4.96
C LEU A 9 26.72 40.03 -4.17
N PHE A 10 27.62 39.78 -3.20
CA PHE A 10 27.56 38.58 -2.37
C PHE A 10 26.30 38.56 -1.49
N MET A 11 25.95 39.68 -0.85
CA MET A 11 24.72 39.76 -0.05
C MET A 11 23.45 39.55 -0.88
N ILE A 12 23.36 40.16 -2.06
CA ILE A 12 22.20 40.00 -2.95
C ILE A 12 22.10 38.53 -3.41
N THR A 13 23.23 37.92 -3.76
CA THR A 13 23.26 36.52 -4.21
C THR A 13 22.79 35.58 -3.10
N THR A 14 23.23 35.79 -1.85
CA THR A 14 22.78 35.01 -0.69
C THR A 14 21.28 35.18 -0.43
N PHE A 15 20.75 36.40 -0.54
CA PHE A 15 19.31 36.65 -0.38
C PHE A 15 18.48 36.00 -1.48
N VAL A 16 18.95 36.06 -2.73
CA VAL A 16 18.26 35.43 -3.86
C VAL A 16 18.31 33.90 -3.72
N LEU A 17 19.46 33.31 -3.38
CA LEU A 17 19.56 31.86 -3.17
C LEU A 17 18.68 31.42 -1.99
N GLY A 18 18.70 32.15 -0.87
CA GLY A 18 17.86 31.85 0.29
C GLY A 18 16.36 31.95 -0.03
N GLY A 19 15.97 32.97 -0.80
CA GLY A 19 14.60 33.14 -1.27
C GLY A 19 14.14 32.02 -2.22
N VAL A 20 15.02 31.59 -3.14
CA VAL A 20 14.74 30.46 -4.05
C VAL A 20 14.62 29.15 -3.27
N LEU A 21 15.49 28.91 -2.28
CA LEU A 21 15.41 27.71 -1.44
C LEU A 21 14.11 27.67 -0.62
N LEU A 22 13.70 28.80 -0.02
CA LEU A 22 12.41 28.91 0.68
C LEU A 22 11.21 28.72 -0.27
N TRP A 23 11.28 29.30 -1.47
CA TRP A 23 10.22 29.13 -2.47
C TRP A 23 10.10 27.69 -2.96
N LEU A 24 11.24 26.99 -3.14
CA LEU A 24 11.25 25.56 -3.44
C LEU A 24 10.64 24.73 -2.31
N GLN A 25 10.93 25.05 -1.04
CA GLN A 25 10.29 24.37 0.12
C GLN A 25 8.77 24.58 0.19
N LEU A 26 8.26 25.73 -0.27
CA LEU A 26 6.83 26.03 -0.24
C LEU A 26 6.08 25.43 -1.43
N THR A 27 6.74 25.27 -2.58
CA THR A 27 6.11 24.76 -3.82
C THR A 27 6.26 23.25 -4.00
N GLN A 28 7.36 22.68 -3.50
CA GLN A 28 7.54 21.25 -3.33
C GLN A 28 7.22 20.95 -1.87
N GLY A 29 5.97 20.60 -1.59
CA GLY A 29 5.51 20.32 -0.22
C GLY A 29 6.57 19.57 0.58
N SER A 30 7.04 20.19 1.68
CA SER A 30 7.81 19.62 2.78
C SER A 30 8.61 18.34 2.46
N ILE A 31 9.77 18.47 1.82
CA ILE A 31 10.77 17.38 1.75
C ILE A 31 11.47 17.17 3.12
N LEU A 32 11.26 18.09 4.07
CA LEU A 32 11.92 18.08 5.39
C LEU A 32 11.04 17.59 6.55
N ALA A 33 9.79 17.22 6.28
CA ALA A 33 9.03 16.39 7.22
C ALA A 33 9.28 14.90 6.90
N GLY A 34 10.55 14.50 6.85
CA GLY A 34 10.94 13.14 7.18
C GLY A 34 10.85 12.98 8.69
N GLY A 35 9.65 13.18 9.26
CA GLY A 35 9.34 12.54 10.52
C GLY A 35 9.43 11.05 10.23
N ASP A 36 10.09 10.30 11.11
CA ASP A 36 9.92 8.86 11.16
C ASP A 36 8.41 8.61 11.31
N GLU A 37 7.71 8.45 10.18
CA GLU A 37 6.42 7.77 10.17
C GLU A 37 6.75 6.41 10.76
N GLU A 38 6.30 6.16 11.99
CA GLU A 38 6.15 4.80 12.49
C GLU A 38 5.26 4.11 11.47
N SER A 39 5.87 3.53 10.44
CA SER A 39 5.16 2.80 9.41
C SER A 39 4.50 1.66 10.16
N PHE A 40 3.18 1.67 10.26
CA PHE A 40 2.47 0.55 10.87
C PHE A 40 2.93 -0.72 10.17
N GLN A 41 3.58 -1.58 10.95
CA GLN A 41 3.96 -2.92 10.56
C GLN A 41 3.24 -3.83 11.53
N PRO A 42 2.14 -4.48 11.09
CA PRO A 42 1.44 -5.39 11.97
C PRO A 42 2.43 -6.43 12.49
N GLU A 43 2.37 -6.70 13.78
CA GLU A 43 3.27 -7.65 14.43
C GLU A 43 3.09 -9.03 13.79
N ALA A 44 4.20 -9.75 13.57
CA ALA A 44 4.11 -11.07 12.97
C ALA A 44 3.45 -12.05 13.95
N SER A 45 2.26 -12.52 13.61
CA SER A 45 1.42 -13.32 14.51
C SER A 45 1.01 -14.68 13.94
N PHE A 46 1.49 -15.05 12.74
CA PHE A 46 1.01 -16.17 11.90
C PHE A 46 1.12 -17.56 12.55
N THR A 47 0.20 -17.85 13.47
CA THR A 47 0.19 -19.02 14.35
C THR A 47 -1.22 -19.59 14.54
N ASP A 48 -2.26 -18.81 14.21
CA ASP A 48 -3.66 -19.22 14.25
C ASP A 48 -4.02 -20.10 13.05
N ALA A 49 -4.00 -21.42 13.27
CA ALA A 49 -4.40 -22.40 12.27
C ALA A 49 -5.89 -22.34 11.88
N SER A 50 -6.72 -21.58 12.61
CA SER A 50 -8.13 -21.38 12.27
C SER A 50 -8.38 -20.19 11.34
N TYR A 51 -7.36 -19.37 11.08
CA TYR A 51 -7.46 -18.25 10.15
C TYR A 51 -7.81 -18.74 8.75
N TYR A 52 -8.70 -18.02 8.07
CA TYR A 52 -9.24 -18.40 6.76
C TYR A 52 -8.16 -18.66 5.71
N TYR A 53 -7.08 -17.85 5.75
CA TYR A 53 -5.93 -17.95 4.84
C TYR A 53 -4.67 -18.52 5.52
N PHE A 54 -4.83 -19.33 6.55
CA PHE A 54 -3.69 -20.00 7.17
C PHE A 54 -2.97 -20.90 6.14
N LEU A 55 -1.64 -20.87 6.14
CA LEU A 55 -0.79 -21.63 5.23
C LEU A 55 0.06 -22.63 6.02
N PRO A 56 -0.04 -23.94 5.73
CA PRO A 56 0.88 -24.93 6.26
C PRO A 56 2.29 -24.79 5.63
N ASP A 57 3.29 -25.34 6.31
CA ASP A 57 4.71 -25.20 5.93
C ASP A 57 4.99 -25.70 4.51
N GLU A 58 4.34 -26.79 4.09
CA GLU A 58 4.49 -27.35 2.74
C GLU A 58 3.95 -26.41 1.66
N GLU A 59 2.88 -25.67 1.96
CA GLU A 59 2.32 -24.69 1.03
C GLU A 59 3.20 -23.45 0.93
N ILE A 60 3.75 -22.98 2.06
CA ILE A 60 4.74 -21.89 2.07
C ILE A 60 5.97 -22.29 1.24
N GLU A 61 6.48 -23.51 1.39
CA GLU A 61 7.61 -24.02 0.60
C GLU A 61 7.29 -24.03 -0.90
N SER A 62 6.08 -24.49 -1.27
CA SER A 62 5.63 -24.48 -2.68
C SER A 62 5.52 -23.06 -3.24
N LEU A 63 5.02 -22.10 -2.46
CA LEU A 63 4.91 -20.70 -2.87
C LEU A 63 6.29 -20.04 -3.02
N ILE A 64 7.26 -20.37 -2.16
CA ILE A 64 8.65 -19.92 -2.30
C ILE A 64 9.24 -20.42 -3.61
N ASP A 65 9.08 -21.71 -3.92
CA ASP A 65 9.60 -22.29 -5.17
C ASP A 65 8.94 -21.64 -6.40
N ARG A 66 7.62 -21.46 -6.38
CA ARG A 66 6.90 -20.73 -7.43
C ARG A 66 7.42 -19.30 -7.62
N ALA A 67 7.68 -18.58 -6.53
CA ALA A 67 8.16 -17.21 -6.59
C ALA A 67 9.56 -17.05 -7.18
N VAL A 68 10.43 -18.05 -7.03
CA VAL A 68 11.80 -18.01 -7.58
C VAL A 68 11.89 -18.58 -9.00
N THR A 69 10.95 -19.43 -9.39
CA THR A 69 10.92 -20.09 -10.70
C THR A 69 9.99 -19.45 -11.72
N SER A 70 8.98 -18.69 -11.27
CA SER A 70 7.95 -18.09 -12.13
C SER A 70 7.87 -16.57 -11.94
N THR A 71 7.38 -15.88 -12.97
CA THR A 71 7.10 -14.43 -12.94
C THR A 71 5.62 -14.16 -12.65
N GLU A 72 4.99 -14.99 -11.83
CA GLU A 72 3.61 -14.78 -11.44
C GLU A 72 3.51 -13.54 -10.55
N GLY A 73 2.79 -12.53 -11.04
CA GLY A 73 2.68 -11.23 -10.38
C GLY A 73 1.36 -11.06 -9.65
N ILE A 74 1.11 -9.83 -9.21
CA ILE A 74 -0.12 -9.42 -8.52
C ILE A 74 -1.41 -9.51 -9.37
N GLY A 75 -1.29 -9.81 -10.67
CA GLY A 75 -2.40 -9.70 -11.64
C GLY A 75 -3.61 -10.58 -11.30
N SER A 76 -3.39 -11.80 -10.81
CA SER A 76 -4.47 -12.71 -10.38
C SER A 76 -5.17 -12.25 -9.10
N TYR A 77 -4.57 -11.32 -8.35
CA TYR A 77 -5.11 -10.78 -7.11
C TYR A 77 -5.75 -9.40 -7.28
N GLN A 78 -5.74 -8.85 -8.50
CA GLN A 78 -6.40 -7.57 -8.79
C GLN A 78 -7.91 -7.72 -8.64
N LEU A 79 -8.51 -6.75 -7.94
CA LEU A 79 -9.95 -6.73 -7.73
C LEU A 79 -10.63 -6.24 -9.01
N PRO A 80 -11.65 -6.95 -9.52
CA PRO A 80 -12.41 -6.49 -10.67
C PRO A 80 -13.27 -5.28 -10.29
N VAL A 81 -13.31 -4.29 -11.18
CA VAL A 81 -14.12 -3.08 -11.02
C VAL A 81 -15.59 -3.44 -11.19
N GLU A 82 -16.42 -3.08 -10.21
CA GLU A 82 -17.88 -3.18 -10.26
C GLU A 82 -18.48 -1.91 -10.87
N TYR A 83 -18.09 -0.75 -10.35
CA TYR A 83 -18.55 0.56 -10.82
C TYR A 83 -17.41 1.58 -10.75
N ASN A 84 -17.32 2.45 -11.74
CA ASN A 84 -16.36 3.54 -11.77
C ASN A 84 -17.07 4.87 -12.02
N GLY A 85 -17.33 5.60 -10.93
CA GLY A 85 -17.90 6.94 -10.92
C GLY A 85 -16.87 8.05 -10.79
N LEU A 86 -15.57 7.74 -10.83
CA LEU A 86 -14.54 8.76 -10.69
C LEU A 86 -14.52 9.69 -11.91
N ASN A 87 -14.50 11.00 -11.65
CA ASN A 87 -14.33 12.01 -12.69
C ASN A 87 -12.99 11.91 -13.44
N LYS A 88 -12.00 11.27 -12.81
CA LYS A 88 -10.65 11.09 -13.34
C LYS A 88 -10.17 9.67 -13.01
N PRO A 89 -9.36 9.05 -13.89
CA PRO A 89 -8.73 7.77 -13.57
C PRO A 89 -7.57 8.05 -12.58
N ASP A 90 -7.91 8.36 -11.33
CA ASP A 90 -6.93 8.64 -10.28
C ASP A 90 -6.52 7.34 -9.57
N VAL A 91 -7.36 6.30 -9.57
CA VAL A 91 -7.00 4.95 -9.14
C VAL A 91 -6.51 4.13 -10.34
N ALA A 92 -5.33 3.54 -10.24
CA ALA A 92 -4.71 2.73 -11.28
C ALA A 92 -5.19 1.28 -11.24
N PHE A 93 -5.10 0.64 -10.08
CA PHE A 93 -5.64 -0.69 -9.81
C PHE A 93 -5.66 -0.95 -8.31
N THR A 94 -6.45 -1.94 -7.91
CA THR A 94 -6.54 -2.40 -6.53
C THR A 94 -6.33 -3.91 -6.49
N TYR A 95 -5.68 -4.42 -5.45
CA TYR A 95 -5.52 -5.86 -5.26
C TYR A 95 -5.57 -6.25 -3.78
N ALA A 96 -6.09 -7.44 -3.50
CA ALA A 96 -6.01 -8.06 -2.19
C ALA A 96 -4.64 -8.74 -2.00
N SER A 97 -4.06 -8.68 -0.81
CA SER A 97 -2.78 -9.31 -0.51
C SER A 97 -2.94 -10.40 0.56
N PRO A 98 -3.51 -11.57 0.22
CA PRO A 98 -3.56 -12.71 1.13
C PRO A 98 -2.13 -13.17 1.51
N PRO A 99 -1.99 -13.97 2.58
CA PRO A 99 -0.72 -14.57 2.97
C PRO A 99 0.03 -15.27 1.83
N SER A 100 -0.70 -15.93 0.91
CA SER A 100 -0.10 -16.64 -0.23
C SER A 100 0.65 -15.69 -1.17
N LEU A 101 0.02 -14.58 -1.57
CA LEU A 101 0.67 -13.53 -2.35
C LEU A 101 1.84 -12.91 -1.59
N ARG A 102 1.67 -12.67 -0.28
CA ARG A 102 2.71 -12.06 0.56
C ARG A 102 3.98 -12.91 0.59
N VAL A 103 3.85 -14.23 0.74
CA VAL A 103 4.97 -15.18 0.64
C VAL A 103 5.64 -15.04 -0.72
N MET A 104 4.87 -15.05 -1.82
CA MET A 104 5.44 -14.99 -3.16
C MET A 104 6.22 -13.69 -3.40
N LEU A 105 5.65 -12.54 -3.01
CA LEU A 105 6.29 -11.24 -3.19
C LEU A 105 7.57 -11.10 -2.36
N GLU A 106 7.54 -11.50 -1.09
CA GLU A 106 8.71 -11.41 -0.21
C GLU A 106 9.81 -12.41 -0.62
N ALA A 107 9.43 -13.63 -1.01
CA ALA A 107 10.39 -14.62 -1.49
C ALA A 107 11.07 -14.18 -2.79
N GLY A 108 10.28 -13.70 -3.76
CA GLY A 108 10.79 -13.13 -5.01
C GLY A 108 11.70 -11.91 -4.77
N ARG A 109 11.36 -11.05 -3.80
CA ARG A 109 12.20 -9.92 -3.39
C ARG A 109 13.54 -10.37 -2.81
N VAL A 110 13.53 -11.35 -1.91
CA VAL A 110 14.76 -11.89 -1.29
C VAL A 110 15.65 -12.51 -2.36
N TYR A 111 15.07 -13.32 -3.26
CA TYR A 111 15.82 -13.94 -4.35
C TYR A 111 16.42 -12.89 -5.30
N SER A 112 15.62 -11.91 -5.72
CA SER A 112 16.07 -10.85 -6.63
C SER A 112 17.14 -9.95 -6.02
N SER A 113 17.06 -9.69 -4.71
CA SER A 113 17.98 -8.75 -4.04
C SER A 113 19.26 -9.41 -3.55
N TYR A 114 19.19 -10.68 -3.12
CA TYR A 114 20.29 -11.36 -2.44
C TYR A 114 20.77 -12.65 -3.14
N GLY A 115 20.05 -13.14 -4.16
CA GLY A 115 20.41 -14.34 -4.91
C GLY A 115 20.26 -15.65 -4.12
N ARG A 116 19.51 -15.65 -3.01
CA ARG A 116 19.25 -16.84 -2.18
C ARG A 116 17.76 -17.14 -2.09
N ILE A 117 17.44 -18.41 -1.83
CA ILE A 117 16.07 -18.86 -1.54
C ILE A 117 15.85 -18.70 -0.03
N PRO A 118 14.81 -17.98 0.42
CA PRO A 118 14.48 -17.87 1.84
C PRO A 118 13.90 -19.18 2.39
N GLY A 119 13.99 -19.36 3.71
CA GLY A 119 13.36 -20.49 4.40
C GLY A 119 11.91 -20.21 4.80
N VAL A 120 11.14 -21.27 5.08
CA VAL A 120 9.74 -21.17 5.54
C VAL A 120 9.60 -20.29 6.79
N GLN A 121 10.47 -20.48 7.79
CA GLN A 121 10.42 -19.70 9.03
C GLN A 121 10.63 -18.20 8.79
N GLU A 122 11.55 -17.84 7.89
CA GLU A 122 11.80 -16.44 7.51
C GLU A 122 10.56 -15.81 6.85
N MET A 123 9.79 -16.59 6.07
CA MET A 123 8.55 -16.11 5.46
C MET A 123 7.43 -15.99 6.48
N LYS A 124 7.29 -16.93 7.42
CA LYS A 124 6.28 -16.85 8.50
C LYS A 124 6.44 -15.58 9.35
N GLU A 125 7.66 -15.14 9.61
CA GLU A 125 7.96 -13.88 10.30
C GLU A 125 7.53 -12.61 9.52
N LYS A 126 7.07 -12.76 8.26
CA LYS A 126 6.54 -11.68 7.42
C LYS A 126 5.04 -11.75 7.22
N LEU A 127 4.39 -12.78 7.77
CA LEU A 127 2.96 -13.00 7.69
C LEU A 127 2.28 -12.53 8.98
N ASN A 128 1.01 -12.19 8.85
CA ASN A 128 0.14 -11.82 9.94
C ASN A 128 -1.23 -12.47 9.68
N ASP A 129 -1.85 -12.94 10.75
CA ASP A 129 -3.14 -13.64 10.74
C ASP A 129 -4.24 -12.86 11.48
N GLU A 130 -4.01 -11.58 11.78
CA GLU A 130 -4.96 -10.65 12.39
C GLU A 130 -5.56 -9.71 11.34
N TYR A 131 -4.82 -9.37 10.29
CA TYR A 131 -5.21 -8.40 9.29
C TYR A 131 -5.22 -8.97 7.88
N PHE A 132 -6.15 -8.47 7.08
CA PHE A 132 -6.21 -8.68 5.64
C PHE A 132 -5.87 -7.37 4.91
N PRO A 133 -4.68 -7.28 4.28
CA PRO A 133 -4.27 -6.07 3.60
C PRO A 133 -4.85 -5.96 2.19
N ILE A 134 -5.40 -4.79 1.87
CA ILE A 134 -5.85 -4.42 0.54
C ILE A 134 -5.04 -3.21 0.06
N HIS A 135 -4.48 -3.32 -1.14
CA HIS A 135 -3.63 -2.29 -1.73
C HIS A 135 -4.37 -1.53 -2.80
N VAL A 136 -4.44 -0.22 -2.67
CA VAL A 136 -4.99 0.69 -3.68
C VAL A 136 -3.83 1.48 -4.29
N ARG A 137 -3.60 1.30 -5.59
CA ARG A 137 -2.57 2.01 -6.34
C ARG A 137 -3.20 3.18 -7.07
N PHE A 138 -2.55 4.34 -6.95
CA PHE A 138 -3.02 5.57 -7.55
C PHE A 138 -2.12 6.02 -8.69
N HIS A 139 -2.71 6.73 -9.64
CA HIS A 139 -1.97 7.54 -10.57
C HIS A 139 -1.50 8.82 -9.86
N LYS A 140 -0.18 8.99 -9.75
CA LYS A 140 0.46 10.12 -9.02
C LYS A 140 0.16 10.02 -7.51
N ASN A 141 0.38 11.12 -6.81
CA ASN A 141 0.36 11.22 -5.34
C ASN A 141 -1.07 11.48 -4.82
N ARG A 142 -2.01 10.57 -5.07
CA ARG A 142 -3.44 10.78 -4.80
C ARG A 142 -3.99 10.06 -3.58
N ALA A 143 -3.27 9.14 -2.96
CA ALA A 143 -3.76 8.37 -1.81
C ALA A 143 -4.31 9.22 -0.64
N TYR A 144 -3.83 10.46 -0.46
CA TYR A 144 -4.23 11.34 0.66
C TYR A 144 -5.62 11.98 0.55
N VAL A 145 -6.31 11.82 -0.57
CA VAL A 145 -7.64 12.43 -0.80
C VAL A 145 -8.73 11.41 -1.06
N TYR A 146 -8.43 10.13 -0.81
CA TYR A 146 -9.37 9.04 -0.97
C TYR A 146 -9.52 8.28 0.34
N ASP A 147 -10.76 8.05 0.73
CA ASP A 147 -11.11 7.14 1.80
C ASP A 147 -11.46 5.77 1.21
N THR A 148 -11.34 4.71 2.02
CA THR A 148 -11.60 3.34 1.58
C THR A 148 -12.36 2.58 2.65
N GLN A 149 -13.41 1.88 2.23
CA GLN A 149 -14.25 1.07 3.10
C GLN A 149 -14.70 -0.21 2.38
N LEU A 150 -15.09 -1.22 3.14
CA LEU A 150 -15.77 -2.40 2.63
C LEU A 150 -17.26 -2.27 2.91
N GLU A 151 -18.07 -2.42 1.88
CA GLU A 151 -19.53 -2.51 1.99
C GLU A 151 -19.95 -3.97 1.84
N THR A 152 -20.70 -4.44 2.82
CA THR A 152 -21.29 -5.78 2.86
C THR A 152 -22.81 -5.65 2.86
N ASN A 153 -23.52 -6.78 2.82
CA ASN A 153 -24.98 -6.75 2.94
C ASN A 153 -25.46 -6.28 4.31
N GLU A 154 -24.63 -6.44 5.34
CA GLU A 154 -24.98 -6.21 6.74
C GLU A 154 -24.39 -4.93 7.32
N ALA A 155 -23.19 -4.53 6.88
CA ALA A 155 -22.45 -3.42 7.47
C ALA A 155 -21.44 -2.78 6.53
N THR A 156 -20.99 -1.59 6.91
CA THR A 156 -19.78 -0.95 6.37
C THR A 156 -18.63 -1.19 7.34
N VAL A 157 -17.51 -1.69 6.83
CA VAL A 157 -16.29 -1.98 7.59
C VAL A 157 -15.20 -1.02 7.14
N TYR A 158 -14.61 -0.31 8.09
CA TYR A 158 -13.49 0.59 7.84
C TYR A 158 -12.18 -0.13 8.12
N PRO A 159 -11.08 0.20 7.42
CA PRO A 159 -9.77 -0.32 7.77
C PRO A 159 -9.38 0.19 9.17
N GLU A 160 -8.77 -0.69 9.97
CA GLU A 160 -8.26 -0.32 11.28
C GLU A 160 -7.07 0.64 11.15
N GLU A 161 -6.26 0.44 10.10
CA GLU A 161 -5.10 1.26 9.80
C GLU A 161 -4.90 1.44 8.29
N THR A 162 -4.38 2.59 7.88
CA THR A 162 -4.03 2.88 6.47
C THR A 162 -2.61 3.43 6.38
N VAL A 163 -1.75 2.72 5.65
CA VAL A 163 -0.36 3.13 5.40
C VAL A 163 -0.22 3.65 3.98
N ILE A 164 0.18 4.91 3.84
CA ILE A 164 0.43 5.53 2.53
C ILE A 164 1.91 5.38 2.17
N ARG A 165 2.22 4.94 0.95
CA ARG A 165 3.59 4.69 0.47
C ARG A 165 3.85 5.38 -0.85
N GLY A 166 5.12 5.48 -1.22
CA GLY A 166 5.53 6.05 -2.51
C GLY A 166 5.08 7.50 -2.70
N ASN A 167 5.10 8.31 -1.64
CA ASN A 167 4.60 9.70 -1.65
C ASN A 167 3.13 9.83 -2.09
N GLY A 168 2.28 8.84 -1.80
CA GLY A 168 0.85 8.86 -2.14
C GLY A 168 0.48 8.09 -3.40
N GLU A 169 1.40 7.32 -3.97
CA GLU A 169 1.13 6.41 -5.10
C GLU A 169 0.43 5.11 -4.66
N GLU A 170 0.44 4.82 -3.36
CA GLU A 170 -0.17 3.61 -2.79
C GLU A 170 -0.76 3.90 -1.42
N ALA A 171 -1.95 3.35 -1.18
CA ALA A 171 -2.48 3.14 0.15
C ALA A 171 -2.59 1.64 0.43
N VAL A 172 -2.18 1.21 1.63
CA VAL A 172 -2.36 -0.14 2.13
C VAL A 172 -3.32 -0.09 3.30
N HIS A 173 -4.49 -0.66 3.13
CA HIS A 173 -5.57 -0.67 4.11
C HIS A 173 -5.57 -2.02 4.83
N TYR A 174 -5.47 -2.00 6.16
CA TYR A 174 -5.45 -3.19 7.00
C TYR A 174 -6.81 -3.38 7.65
N PHE A 175 -7.54 -4.42 7.22
CA PHE A 175 -8.84 -4.78 7.81
C PHE A 175 -8.65 -5.91 8.81
N HIS A 176 -9.22 -5.77 10.01
CA HIS A 176 -9.13 -6.80 11.03
C HIS A 176 -9.96 -8.04 10.62
N LYS A 177 -9.41 -9.25 10.78
CA LYS A 177 -10.02 -10.49 10.28
C LYS A 177 -11.43 -10.75 10.83
N ASN A 178 -11.69 -10.30 12.06
CA ASN A 178 -12.98 -10.56 12.72
C ASN A 178 -14.12 -9.73 12.14
N ASP A 179 -13.82 -8.66 11.40
CA ASP A 179 -14.81 -7.79 10.78
C ASP A 179 -15.08 -8.16 9.32
N LEU A 180 -14.35 -9.14 8.77
CA LEU A 180 -14.43 -9.53 7.37
C LEU A 180 -15.44 -10.65 7.12
N PRO A 181 -16.34 -10.50 6.14
CA PRO A 181 -17.36 -11.50 5.85
C PRO A 181 -16.82 -12.56 4.88
N PHE A 182 -15.95 -13.47 5.37
CA PHE A 182 -15.27 -14.46 4.52
C PHE A 182 -16.21 -15.45 3.79
N ASP A 183 -17.49 -15.49 4.16
CA ASP A 183 -18.52 -16.36 3.58
C ASP A 183 -19.40 -15.68 2.51
N GLU A 184 -19.24 -14.38 2.29
CA GLU A 184 -19.94 -13.64 1.21
C GLU A 184 -18.99 -12.74 0.41
N THR A 185 -19.55 -12.14 -0.65
CA THR A 185 -18.84 -11.15 -1.46
C THR A 185 -19.03 -9.77 -0.83
N ALA A 186 -17.95 -8.99 -0.73
CA ALA A 186 -17.97 -7.60 -0.31
C ALA A 186 -17.65 -6.66 -1.48
N SER A 187 -18.04 -5.39 -1.38
CA SER A 187 -17.63 -4.35 -2.31
C SER A 187 -16.62 -3.43 -1.64
N LEU A 188 -15.41 -3.33 -2.17
CA LEU A 188 -14.44 -2.33 -1.72
C LEU A 188 -14.74 -1.02 -2.42
N VAL A 189 -15.10 0.00 -1.64
CA VAL A 189 -15.38 1.35 -2.13
C VAL A 189 -14.18 2.25 -1.84
N VAL A 190 -13.72 2.94 -2.86
CA VAL A 190 -12.69 4.00 -2.77
C VAL A 190 -13.35 5.31 -3.20
N GLU A 191 -13.52 6.24 -2.28
CA GLU A 191 -14.31 7.47 -2.44
C GLU A 191 -13.44 8.72 -2.25
N ASP A 192 -13.72 9.80 -3.00
CA ASP A 192 -13.05 11.09 -2.81
C ASP A 192 -13.52 11.73 -1.50
N SER A 193 -12.61 11.98 -0.57
CA SER A 193 -12.92 12.54 0.75
C SER A 193 -13.62 13.92 0.71
N SER A 194 -13.58 14.61 -0.44
CA SER A 194 -14.19 15.92 -0.63
C SER A 194 -15.57 15.88 -1.30
N ASP A 195 -15.94 14.77 -1.96
CA ASP A 195 -17.19 14.61 -2.71
C ASP A 195 -17.56 13.13 -2.85
N ASP A 196 -18.52 12.68 -2.05
CA ASP A 196 -19.02 11.30 -1.97
C ASP A 196 -19.68 10.79 -3.27
N ALA A 197 -20.02 11.70 -4.19
CA ALA A 197 -20.52 11.31 -5.51
C ALA A 197 -19.42 10.68 -6.39
N TYR A 198 -18.14 10.85 -6.07
CA TYR A 198 -17.02 10.30 -6.83
C TYR A 198 -16.37 9.13 -6.11
N PHE A 199 -16.81 7.93 -6.49
CA PHE A 199 -16.24 6.69 -5.99
C PHE A 199 -16.01 5.68 -7.11
N ILE A 200 -15.13 4.71 -6.81
CA ILE A 200 -14.96 3.48 -7.57
C ILE A 200 -15.20 2.31 -6.60
N SER A 201 -15.96 1.31 -7.04
CA SER A 201 -16.19 0.09 -6.27
C SER A 201 -15.61 -1.12 -6.98
N TYR A 202 -15.12 -2.07 -6.18
CA TYR A 202 -14.50 -3.30 -6.63
C TYR A 202 -15.15 -4.50 -5.97
N ILE A 203 -15.31 -5.60 -6.71
CA ILE A 203 -15.83 -6.84 -6.15
C ILE A 203 -14.69 -7.55 -5.40
N LEU A 204 -14.92 -7.89 -4.14
CA LEU A 204 -14.04 -8.68 -3.31
C LEU A 204 -14.71 -10.02 -2.96
N ASP A 205 -14.25 -11.08 -3.62
CA ASP A 205 -14.63 -12.45 -3.30
C ASP A 205 -13.48 -13.15 -2.55
N PHE A 206 -13.62 -13.30 -1.24
CA PHE A 206 -12.59 -13.92 -0.40
C PHE A 206 -12.27 -15.37 -0.81
N SER A 207 -13.25 -16.08 -1.38
CA SER A 207 -13.05 -17.48 -1.79
C SER A 207 -12.11 -17.62 -2.99
N ALA A 208 -11.93 -16.57 -3.79
CA ALA A 208 -11.04 -16.55 -4.94
C ALA A 208 -9.55 -16.58 -4.57
N TYR A 209 -9.22 -16.35 -3.29
CA TYR A 209 -7.83 -16.19 -2.82
C TYR A 209 -7.36 -17.29 -1.85
N LYS A 210 -8.19 -18.32 -1.67
CA LYS A 210 -7.88 -19.48 -0.84
C LYS A 210 -7.02 -20.51 -1.56
#